data_AF-A0AAJ3YIG1-F1
#
_entry.id   AF-A0AAJ3YIG1-F1
#
_cell.length_a   1.000
_cell.length_b   1.000
_cell.length_c   1.000
_cell.angle_alpha   90.00
_cell.angle_beta   90.00
_cell.angle_gamma   90.00
#
_symmetry.space_group_name_H-M   'P 1'
#
loop_
_entity.id
_entity.type
_entity.pdbx_description
1 polymer ?
#
loop_
_entity_poly.entity_id
_entity_poly.type
_entity_poly.pdbx_seq_one_letter_code
_entity_poly.pdbx_strand_id
1 'polypeptide(L)'
;MSFTSLPKRLTLLAVLILAGCSSKKTPEAPAKQPEDVKAQIQRLLPANVSNKSGWADDIYTSFRTQGLEASDSNLCAVIAVAGQESGFDASGNVPGMSKIAWDEIDRRAAKVHVPAFLVRTALLIKSSNGESYAARLDKAKSEKDLSDIFDDFIEMVPMGQTLFGNLNPVHTGGPMQVSIAFAEAHAKGYPWPVDGSIRREVFTRHGGVYFGTMHLLGYPTDYSKPLYRFADYNAGWYASRNAAFQAAVSRATGMKLALDGDLIQYGSDKAGSTELAVRTLAKRLDMSNSEIRDDLEQGEKAEFSNSDVWKQVFALADKMAGRRLPREMLPGIKLESPKITRNLTTAWFAQRVDGRYQQCMKRQ
;
A
#
# COMPACT_ATOMS: atom_id res chain seq x y z
N MET A 1 57.21 -44.18 57.06
CA MET A 1 57.53 -44.11 55.62
C MET A 1 56.22 -44.03 54.85
N SER A 2 56.12 -43.01 53.99
CA SER A 2 55.14 -42.69 52.93
C SER A 2 53.69 -43.19 53.02
N PHE A 3 52.72 -42.28 52.88
CA PHE A 3 51.73 -42.22 51.78
C PHE A 3 50.98 -40.87 51.87
N THR A 4 51.36 -39.91 51.00
CA THR A 4 50.58 -39.31 49.90
C THR A 4 49.53 -38.27 50.28
N SER A 5 49.82 -37.00 49.97
CA SER A 5 48.84 -35.92 49.81
C SER A 5 48.66 -35.59 48.32
N LEU A 6 47.43 -35.76 47.81
CA LEU A 6 47.00 -35.35 46.46
C LEU A 6 46.53 -33.88 46.49
N PRO A 7 46.62 -33.12 45.37
CA PRO A 7 46.71 -31.68 45.39
C PRO A 7 45.35 -30.96 45.38
N LYS A 8 45.18 -30.00 46.31
CA LYS A 8 44.16 -28.94 46.29
C LYS A 8 44.46 -27.90 45.20
N ARG A 9 44.43 -28.27 43.92
CA ARG A 9 44.58 -27.31 42.79
C ARG A 9 43.54 -27.50 41.68
N LEU A 10 42.36 -28.01 42.01
CA LEU A 10 41.27 -28.17 41.02
C LEU A 10 39.92 -27.58 41.46
N THR A 11 39.93 -26.58 42.34
CA THR A 11 38.69 -26.03 42.93
C THR A 11 38.54 -24.51 42.82
N LEU A 12 39.29 -23.86 41.92
CA LEU A 12 39.17 -22.41 41.69
C LEU A 12 38.95 -21.97 40.24
N LEU A 13 38.85 -22.91 39.28
CA LEU A 13 38.62 -22.57 37.86
C LEU A 13 37.21 -22.91 37.35
N ALA A 14 36.33 -23.46 38.19
CA ALA A 14 34.98 -23.88 37.80
C ALA A 14 33.87 -22.86 38.14
N VAL A 15 34.19 -21.73 38.80
CA VAL A 15 33.18 -20.73 39.24
C VAL A 15 33.16 -19.46 38.35
N LEU A 16 34.11 -19.30 37.43
CA LEU A 16 34.21 -18.12 36.56
C LEU A 16 33.59 -18.28 35.16
N ILE A 17 32.95 -19.41 34.84
CA ILE A 17 32.34 -19.69 33.52
C ILE A 17 30.79 -19.64 33.57
N LEU A 18 30.17 -19.35 34.72
CA LEU A 18 28.71 -19.24 34.87
C LEU A 18 28.15 -17.82 34.78
N ALA A 19 28.95 -16.83 34.33
CA ALA A 19 28.42 -15.56 33.84
C ALA A 19 27.82 -15.75 32.42
N GLY A 20 26.87 -16.68 32.31
CA GLY A 20 26.03 -16.84 31.14
C GLY A 20 25.27 -15.54 30.90
N CYS A 21 25.35 -15.06 29.66
CA CYS A 21 24.70 -13.87 29.14
C CYS A 21 23.21 -13.86 29.52
N SER A 22 22.88 -13.23 30.64
CA SER A 22 21.53 -12.72 30.88
C SER A 22 21.36 -11.54 29.94
N SER A 23 21.00 -11.86 28.69
CA SER A 23 20.41 -10.88 27.78
C SER A 23 19.17 -10.39 28.52
N LYS A 24 19.29 -9.23 29.18
CA LYS A 24 18.15 -8.52 29.74
C LYS A 24 17.17 -8.37 28.59
N LYS A 25 16.15 -9.24 28.52
CA LYS A 25 14.90 -8.89 27.84
C LYS A 25 14.49 -7.59 28.50
N THR A 26 14.61 -6.49 27.77
CA THR A 26 13.95 -5.24 28.14
C THR A 26 12.53 -5.64 28.53
N PRO A 27 12.04 -5.32 29.73
CA PRO A 27 10.67 -5.64 30.11
C PRO A 27 9.77 -5.09 29.01
N GLU A 28 9.13 -5.99 28.28
CA GLU A 28 8.13 -5.61 27.29
C GLU A 28 7.06 -4.85 28.08
N ALA A 29 6.84 -3.58 27.72
CA ALA A 29 5.84 -2.77 28.41
C ALA A 29 4.51 -3.57 28.41
N PRO A 30 3.79 -3.62 29.54
CA PRO A 30 2.55 -4.38 29.59
C PRO A 30 1.64 -3.97 28.44
N ALA A 31 1.12 -4.95 27.71
CA ALA A 31 0.23 -4.69 26.58
C ALA A 31 -0.90 -3.77 27.03
N LYS A 32 -1.07 -2.63 26.33
CA LYS A 32 -2.12 -1.65 26.65
C LYS A 32 -3.48 -2.35 26.62
N GLN A 33 -4.36 -2.01 27.56
CA GLN A 33 -5.71 -2.57 27.55
C GLN A 33 -6.46 -2.14 26.28
N PRO A 34 -7.33 -2.98 25.71
CA PRO A 34 -8.09 -2.65 24.50
C PRO A 34 -8.79 -1.29 24.58
N GLU A 35 -9.43 -1.00 25.71
CA GLU A 35 -10.18 0.25 25.92
C GLU A 35 -9.27 1.48 25.98
N ASP A 36 -8.05 1.35 26.52
CA ASP A 36 -7.08 2.45 26.54
C ASP A 36 -6.64 2.82 25.12
N VAL A 37 -6.39 1.83 24.27
CA VAL A 37 -6.01 2.06 22.87
C VAL A 37 -7.16 2.67 22.09
N LYS A 38 -8.39 2.18 22.28
CA LYS A 38 -9.58 2.78 21.64
C LYS A 38 -9.80 4.22 22.08
N ALA A 39 -9.70 4.52 23.37
CA ALA A 39 -9.80 5.88 23.89
C ALA A 39 -8.70 6.79 23.32
N GLN A 40 -7.47 6.28 23.20
CA GLN A 40 -6.37 6.97 22.53
C GLN A 40 -6.71 7.29 21.07
N ILE A 41 -7.22 6.32 20.30
CA ILE A 41 -7.64 6.54 18.91
C ILE A 41 -8.72 7.62 18.82
N GLN A 42 -9.74 7.59 19.68
CA GLN A 42 -10.81 8.59 19.69
C GLN A 42 -10.30 10.01 19.95
N ARG A 43 -9.29 10.15 20.81
CA ARG A 43 -8.59 11.41 21.08
C ARG A 43 -7.77 11.89 19.89
N LEU A 44 -7.06 10.98 19.21
CA LEU A 44 -6.24 11.28 18.03
C LEU A 44 -7.08 11.65 16.79
N LEU A 45 -8.32 11.15 16.69
CA LEU A 45 -9.25 11.49 15.61
C LEU A 45 -9.62 12.98 15.63
N PRO A 46 -9.68 13.66 14.46
CA PRO A 46 -10.17 15.04 14.38
C PRO A 46 -11.56 15.23 15.01
N ALA A 47 -11.84 16.41 15.57
CA ALA A 47 -13.07 16.67 16.31
C ALA A 47 -14.35 16.55 15.46
N ASN A 48 -14.25 16.83 14.16
CA ASN A 48 -15.36 16.79 13.21
C ASN A 48 -15.70 15.38 12.70
N VAL A 49 -14.96 14.35 13.13
CA VAL A 49 -15.25 12.96 12.74
C VAL A 49 -16.51 12.48 13.45
N SER A 50 -17.50 12.06 12.67
CA SER A 50 -18.69 11.38 13.17
C SER A 50 -18.37 9.92 13.51
N ASN A 51 -19.10 9.34 14.48
CA ASN A 51 -18.93 7.95 14.93
C ASN A 51 -17.47 7.58 15.26
N LYS A 52 -16.80 8.40 16.08
CA LYS A 52 -15.42 8.14 16.52
C LYS A 52 -15.23 6.76 17.15
N SER A 53 -16.24 6.25 17.86
CA SER A 53 -16.20 4.92 18.46
C SER A 53 -16.03 3.84 17.39
N GLY A 54 -16.86 3.87 16.34
CA GLY A 54 -16.76 2.89 15.25
C GLY A 54 -15.41 2.95 14.52
N TRP A 55 -14.87 4.15 14.28
CA TRP A 55 -13.51 4.29 13.73
C TRP A 55 -12.44 3.72 14.66
N ALA A 56 -12.55 3.98 15.96
CA ALA A 56 -11.62 3.46 16.95
C ALA A 56 -11.67 1.93 17.04
N ASP A 57 -12.86 1.33 17.01
CA ASP A 57 -13.04 -0.12 17.02
C ASP A 57 -12.42 -0.79 15.78
N ASP A 58 -12.64 -0.21 14.59
CA ASP A 58 -12.14 -0.77 13.32
C ASP A 58 -10.61 -0.63 13.21
N ILE A 59 -10.05 0.54 13.58
CA ILE A 59 -8.61 0.78 13.62
C ILE A 59 -7.96 -0.16 14.66
N TYR A 60 -8.50 -0.21 15.89
CA TYR A 60 -7.98 -1.09 16.93
C TYR A 60 -7.98 -2.56 16.49
N THR A 61 -9.09 -3.03 15.91
CA THR A 61 -9.21 -4.40 15.44
C THR A 61 -8.19 -4.70 14.34
N SER A 62 -7.97 -3.77 13.42
CA SER A 62 -6.97 -3.90 12.35
C SER A 62 -5.56 -4.04 12.93
N PHE A 63 -5.18 -3.18 13.87
CA PHE A 63 -3.86 -3.26 14.53
C PHE A 63 -3.67 -4.57 15.28
N ARG A 64 -4.65 -4.95 16.11
CA ARG A 64 -4.59 -6.17 16.93
C ARG A 64 -4.48 -7.43 16.07
N THR A 65 -5.27 -7.52 15.00
CA THR A 65 -5.33 -8.72 14.15
C THR A 65 -4.15 -8.85 13.21
N GLN A 66 -3.54 -7.73 12.82
CA GLN A 66 -2.32 -7.70 12.00
C GLN A 66 -1.04 -7.73 12.84
N GLY A 67 -1.14 -7.75 14.18
CA GLY A 67 0.02 -7.76 15.08
C GLY A 67 0.85 -6.48 15.02
N LEU A 68 0.22 -5.35 14.67
CA LEU A 68 0.88 -4.05 14.54
C LEU A 68 0.96 -3.33 15.88
N GLU A 69 2.07 -2.66 16.13
CA GLU A 69 2.23 -1.81 17.31
C GLU A 69 1.32 -0.57 17.23
N ALA A 70 0.42 -0.40 18.20
CA ALA A 70 -0.45 0.77 18.35
C ALA A 70 0.28 1.97 18.98
N SER A 71 1.40 2.38 18.37
CA SER A 71 2.12 3.61 18.72
C SER A 71 1.38 4.84 18.21
N ASP A 72 1.62 6.01 18.83
CA ASP A 72 1.03 7.28 18.35
C ASP A 72 1.35 7.52 16.87
N SER A 73 2.59 7.24 16.46
CA SER A 73 3.03 7.33 15.06
C SER A 73 2.19 6.45 14.13
N ASN A 74 2.04 5.16 14.43
CA ASN A 74 1.29 4.26 13.55
C ASN A 74 -0.20 4.58 13.52
N LEU A 75 -0.80 4.88 14.66
CA LEU A 75 -2.21 5.29 14.75
C LEU A 75 -2.44 6.58 13.95
N CYS A 76 -1.56 7.57 14.11
CA CYS A 76 -1.65 8.82 13.36
C CYS A 76 -1.41 8.65 11.86
N ALA A 77 -0.58 7.70 11.44
CA ALA A 77 -0.39 7.38 10.02
C ALA A 77 -1.70 6.89 9.38
N VAL A 78 -2.40 5.94 10.02
CA VAL A 78 -3.69 5.41 9.52
C VAL A 78 -4.76 6.50 9.54
N ILE A 79 -4.87 7.26 10.62
CA ILE A 79 -5.81 8.41 10.74
C ILE A 79 -5.54 9.45 9.64
N ALA A 80 -4.27 9.75 9.36
CA ALA A 80 -3.90 10.74 8.35
C ALA A 80 -4.29 10.31 6.93
N VAL A 81 -4.04 9.03 6.59
CA VAL A 81 -4.41 8.47 5.29
C VAL A 81 -5.93 8.41 5.14
N ALA A 82 -6.67 7.85 6.11
CA ALA A 82 -8.14 7.83 6.07
C ALA A 82 -8.75 9.23 5.94
N GLY A 83 -8.19 10.21 6.67
CA GLY A 83 -8.61 11.61 6.57
C GLY A 83 -8.26 12.28 5.24
N GLN A 84 -7.23 11.81 4.53
CA GLN A 84 -6.87 12.32 3.21
C GLN A 84 -7.72 11.70 2.10
N GLU A 85 -7.99 10.40 2.17
CA GLU A 85 -8.69 9.65 1.12
C GLU A 85 -10.19 9.92 1.13
N SER A 86 -10.82 9.90 2.30
CA SER A 86 -12.28 10.03 2.42
C SER A 86 -12.74 11.16 3.33
N GLY A 87 -11.83 11.80 4.07
CA GLY A 87 -12.25 12.75 5.11
C GLY A 87 -13.09 12.11 6.21
N PHE A 88 -12.93 10.79 6.41
CA PHE A 88 -13.75 9.97 7.31
C PHE A 88 -15.22 9.80 6.87
N ASP A 89 -15.50 9.93 5.57
CA ASP A 89 -16.79 9.55 4.97
C ASP A 89 -16.72 8.17 4.33
N ALA A 90 -17.23 7.15 5.04
CA ALA A 90 -17.30 5.78 4.52
C ALA A 90 -18.40 5.61 3.45
N SER A 91 -19.30 6.58 3.25
CA SER A 91 -20.37 6.48 2.24
C SER A 91 -19.86 6.64 0.82
N GLY A 92 -18.69 7.29 0.63
CA GLY A 92 -18.04 7.42 -0.67
C GLY A 92 -18.86 8.20 -1.71
N ASN A 93 -19.73 9.10 -1.28
CA ASN A 93 -20.55 9.91 -2.18
C ASN A 93 -19.68 10.86 -3.01
N VAL A 94 -19.86 10.83 -4.33
CA VAL A 94 -19.15 11.67 -5.30
C VAL A 94 -20.19 12.52 -6.05
N PRO A 95 -20.11 13.86 -5.93
CA PRO A 95 -20.99 14.76 -6.69
C PRO A 95 -20.89 14.49 -8.20
N GLY A 96 -22.04 14.30 -8.85
CA GLY A 96 -22.10 14.06 -10.29
C GLY A 96 -21.65 12.67 -10.75
N MET A 97 -21.55 11.67 -9.85
CA MET A 97 -21.11 10.30 -10.18
C MET A 97 -21.83 9.70 -11.39
N SER A 98 -23.17 9.79 -11.43
CA SER A 98 -23.98 9.36 -12.59
C SER A 98 -23.48 9.95 -13.92
N LYS A 99 -23.20 11.26 -13.97
CA LYS A 99 -22.66 11.91 -15.17
C LYS A 99 -21.27 11.37 -15.53
N ILE A 100 -20.39 11.22 -14.55
CA ILE A 100 -19.03 10.70 -14.75
C ILE A 100 -19.08 9.27 -15.34
N ALA A 101 -19.96 8.43 -14.80
CA ALA A 101 -20.15 7.07 -15.27
C ALA A 101 -20.63 7.03 -16.72
N TRP A 102 -21.66 7.82 -17.06
CA TRP A 102 -22.17 7.91 -18.43
C TRP A 102 -21.14 8.46 -19.42
N ASP A 103 -20.42 9.53 -19.05
CA ASP A 103 -19.38 10.11 -19.92
C ASP A 103 -18.27 9.08 -20.22
N GLU A 104 -17.88 8.24 -19.26
CA GLU A 104 -16.89 7.18 -19.47
C GLU A 104 -17.44 6.00 -20.31
N ILE A 105 -18.69 5.59 -20.08
CA ILE A 105 -19.36 4.57 -20.89
C ILE A 105 -19.45 5.03 -22.34
N ASP A 106 -19.95 6.24 -22.59
CA ASP A 106 -20.11 6.81 -23.92
C ASP A 106 -18.75 6.97 -24.61
N ARG A 107 -17.71 7.39 -23.88
CA ARG A 107 -16.34 7.47 -24.40
C ARG A 107 -15.80 6.09 -24.82
N ARG A 108 -16.02 5.03 -24.03
CA ARG A 108 -15.60 3.67 -24.37
C ARG A 108 -16.37 3.13 -25.58
N ALA A 109 -17.67 3.38 -25.66
CA ALA A 109 -18.51 2.99 -26.79
C ALA A 109 -18.07 3.68 -28.09
N ALA A 110 -17.78 4.98 -28.02
CA ALA A 110 -17.29 5.76 -29.17
C ALA A 110 -15.97 5.20 -29.74
N LYS A 111 -15.06 4.70 -28.89
CA LYS A 111 -13.80 4.06 -29.35
C LYS A 111 -14.02 2.84 -30.23
N VAL A 112 -15.15 2.15 -30.07
CA VAL A 112 -15.53 0.99 -30.88
C VAL A 112 -16.67 1.30 -31.86
N HIS A 113 -16.90 2.59 -32.14
CA HIS A 113 -17.90 3.09 -33.09
C HIS A 113 -19.34 2.69 -32.76
N VAL A 114 -19.66 2.49 -31.48
CA VAL A 114 -21.03 2.24 -31.02
C VAL A 114 -21.67 3.58 -30.59
N PRO A 115 -22.79 3.99 -31.22
CA PRO A 115 -23.53 5.19 -30.83
C PRO A 115 -24.08 5.14 -29.38
N ALA A 116 -23.99 6.26 -28.66
CA ALA A 116 -24.43 6.36 -27.26
C ALA A 116 -25.90 5.96 -27.03
N PHE A 117 -26.80 6.29 -27.97
CA PHE A 117 -28.21 5.91 -27.84
C PHE A 117 -28.41 4.38 -27.85
N LEU A 118 -27.61 3.63 -28.62
CA LEU A 118 -27.68 2.16 -28.63
C LEU A 118 -27.25 1.59 -27.28
N VAL A 119 -26.21 2.16 -26.66
CA VAL A 119 -25.75 1.74 -25.33
C VAL A 119 -26.84 1.98 -24.28
N ARG A 120 -27.44 3.18 -24.29
CA ARG A 120 -28.55 3.51 -23.37
C ARG A 120 -29.73 2.57 -23.55
N THR A 121 -30.11 2.26 -24.79
CA THR A 121 -31.19 1.28 -25.07
C THR A 121 -30.82 -0.12 -24.60
N ALA A 122 -29.58 -0.58 -24.83
CA ALA A 122 -29.12 -1.89 -24.37
C ALA A 122 -29.15 -2.01 -22.83
N LEU A 123 -28.87 -0.92 -22.11
CA LEU A 123 -28.90 -0.87 -20.65
C LEU A 123 -30.31 -0.69 -20.06
N LEU A 124 -31.38 -0.71 -20.88
CA LEU A 124 -32.76 -0.78 -20.40
C LEU A 124 -33.16 -2.18 -19.88
N ILE A 125 -32.31 -3.20 -20.08
CA ILE A 125 -32.53 -4.51 -19.48
C ILE A 125 -32.62 -4.39 -17.95
N LYS A 126 -33.52 -5.19 -17.36
CA LYS A 126 -33.75 -5.19 -15.93
C LYS A 126 -32.62 -5.92 -15.21
N SER A 127 -32.16 -5.30 -14.12
CA SER A 127 -31.22 -5.89 -13.17
C SER A 127 -31.96 -6.75 -12.13
N SER A 128 -31.22 -7.38 -11.22
CA SER A 128 -31.79 -8.25 -10.19
C SER A 128 -32.83 -7.58 -9.28
N ASN A 129 -32.75 -6.26 -9.11
CA ASN A 129 -33.67 -5.48 -8.27
C ASN A 129 -34.91 -4.94 -9.02
N GLY A 130 -35.08 -5.29 -10.29
CA GLY A 130 -36.24 -4.90 -11.12
C GLY A 130 -36.13 -3.54 -11.81
N GLU A 131 -35.19 -2.67 -11.42
CA GLU A 131 -34.83 -1.45 -12.17
C GLU A 131 -33.92 -1.78 -13.37
N SER A 132 -33.94 -0.94 -14.41
CA SER A 132 -32.98 -1.07 -15.51
C SER A 132 -31.58 -0.63 -15.07
N TYR A 133 -30.53 -1.17 -15.70
CA TYR A 133 -29.17 -0.71 -15.43
C TYR A 133 -28.99 0.78 -15.74
N ALA A 134 -29.64 1.29 -16.79
CA ALA A 134 -29.65 2.72 -17.07
C ALA A 134 -30.22 3.55 -15.91
N ALA A 135 -31.35 3.13 -15.32
CA ALA A 135 -31.94 3.82 -14.17
C ALA A 135 -31.06 3.75 -12.91
N ARG A 136 -30.39 2.61 -12.69
CA ARG A 136 -29.43 2.46 -11.59
C ARG A 136 -28.21 3.37 -11.78
N LEU A 137 -27.66 3.45 -12.99
CA LEU A 137 -26.56 4.35 -13.34
C LEU A 137 -26.97 5.81 -13.18
N ASP A 138 -28.19 6.18 -13.59
CA ASP A 138 -28.71 7.55 -13.45
C ASP A 138 -28.78 8.00 -11.97
N LYS A 139 -29.04 7.04 -11.06
CA LYS A 139 -29.13 7.28 -9.62
C LYS A 139 -27.80 7.09 -8.86
N ALA A 140 -26.75 6.59 -9.52
CA ALA A 140 -25.49 6.26 -8.86
C ALA A 140 -24.85 7.51 -8.24
N LYS A 141 -24.43 7.39 -6.97
CA LYS A 141 -23.80 8.46 -6.19
C LYS A 141 -22.40 8.13 -5.74
N SER A 142 -22.01 6.86 -5.73
CA SER A 142 -20.73 6.40 -5.22
C SER A 142 -20.03 5.41 -6.17
N GLU A 143 -18.74 5.19 -5.96
CA GLU A 143 -18.00 4.10 -6.63
C GLU A 143 -18.55 2.73 -6.24
N LYS A 144 -19.05 2.59 -5.01
CA LYS A 144 -19.72 1.39 -4.55
C LYS A 144 -20.95 1.08 -5.41
N ASP A 145 -21.79 2.08 -5.68
CA ASP A 145 -22.97 1.89 -6.54
C ASP A 145 -22.56 1.38 -7.92
N LEU A 146 -21.50 1.94 -8.51
CA LEU A 146 -20.99 1.50 -9.82
C LEU A 146 -20.44 0.07 -9.77
N SER A 147 -19.71 -0.28 -8.70
CA SER A 147 -19.22 -1.65 -8.51
C SER A 147 -20.39 -2.63 -8.37
N ASP A 148 -21.37 -2.32 -7.53
CA ASP A 148 -22.53 -3.19 -7.29
C ASP A 148 -23.42 -3.32 -8.55
N ILE A 149 -23.53 -2.26 -9.37
CA ILE A 149 -24.19 -2.30 -10.69
C ILE A 149 -23.45 -3.22 -11.65
N PHE A 150 -22.12 -3.15 -11.69
CA PHE A 150 -21.30 -3.97 -12.56
C PHE A 150 -21.32 -5.44 -12.16
N ASP A 151 -21.18 -5.73 -10.86
CA ASP A 151 -21.18 -7.08 -10.31
C ASP A 151 -22.53 -7.78 -10.58
N ASP A 152 -23.64 -7.08 -10.36
CA ASP A 152 -24.99 -7.56 -10.72
C ASP A 152 -25.12 -7.83 -12.22
N PHE A 153 -24.54 -6.98 -13.07
CA PHE A 153 -24.61 -7.13 -14.52
C PHE A 153 -23.92 -8.41 -15.00
N ILE A 154 -22.74 -8.70 -14.49
CA ILE A 154 -21.99 -9.89 -14.92
C ILE A 154 -22.54 -11.17 -14.28
N GLU A 155 -23.20 -11.09 -13.12
CA GLU A 155 -23.86 -12.24 -12.48
C GLU A 155 -25.06 -12.77 -13.26
N MET A 156 -25.61 -12.00 -14.22
CA MET A 156 -26.62 -12.51 -15.15
C MET A 156 -26.09 -13.66 -16.04
N VAL A 157 -24.78 -13.77 -16.20
CA VAL A 157 -24.14 -14.79 -17.04
C VAL A 157 -23.48 -15.84 -16.12
N PRO A 158 -23.71 -17.15 -16.35
CA PRO A 158 -22.98 -18.19 -15.61
C PRO A 158 -21.47 -18.00 -15.69
N MET A 159 -20.79 -18.12 -14.55
CA MET A 159 -19.35 -17.83 -14.41
C MET A 159 -18.94 -16.39 -14.75
N GLY A 160 -19.89 -15.44 -14.82
CA GLY A 160 -19.61 -14.07 -15.22
C GLY A 160 -18.62 -13.35 -14.31
N GLN A 161 -18.65 -13.61 -13.00
CA GLN A 161 -17.63 -13.10 -12.06
C GLN A 161 -16.22 -13.61 -12.41
N THR A 162 -16.07 -14.90 -12.70
CA THR A 162 -14.79 -15.51 -13.09
C THR A 162 -14.28 -15.00 -14.44
N LEU A 163 -15.19 -14.78 -15.40
CA LEU A 163 -14.84 -14.40 -16.77
C LEU A 163 -14.66 -12.88 -16.95
N PHE A 164 -15.44 -12.08 -16.23
CA PHE A 164 -15.59 -10.65 -16.48
C PHE A 164 -15.38 -9.76 -15.24
N GLY A 165 -15.17 -10.31 -14.04
CA GLY A 165 -14.96 -9.50 -12.83
C GLY A 165 -13.79 -8.52 -12.92
N ASN A 166 -12.72 -8.91 -13.64
CA ASN A 166 -11.55 -8.06 -13.91
C ASN A 166 -11.86 -6.86 -14.82
N LEU A 167 -13.02 -6.82 -15.47
CA LEU A 167 -13.46 -5.70 -16.30
C LEU A 167 -14.19 -4.60 -15.50
N ASN A 168 -14.44 -4.84 -14.20
CA ASN A 168 -15.04 -3.84 -13.33
C ASN A 168 -14.13 -2.59 -13.28
N PRO A 169 -14.61 -1.40 -13.69
CA PRO A 169 -13.78 -0.21 -13.79
C PRO A 169 -13.36 0.38 -12.43
N VAL A 170 -13.98 -0.08 -11.33
CA VAL A 170 -13.66 0.35 -9.97
C VAL A 170 -12.62 -0.61 -9.41
N HIS A 171 -11.38 -0.13 -9.32
CA HIS A 171 -10.23 -0.91 -8.84
C HIS A 171 -9.79 -0.56 -7.42
N THR A 172 -10.27 0.56 -6.87
CA THR A 172 -10.03 0.98 -5.48
C THR A 172 -11.34 1.28 -4.78
N GLY A 173 -11.37 1.20 -3.45
CA GLY A 173 -12.59 1.50 -2.71
C GLY A 173 -12.41 1.75 -1.22
N GLY A 174 -13.51 2.15 -0.59
CA GLY A 174 -13.59 2.34 0.85
C GLY A 174 -12.95 3.63 1.38
N PRO A 175 -12.98 3.81 2.71
CA PRO A 175 -12.51 5.03 3.37
C PRO A 175 -11.01 5.33 3.20
N MET A 176 -10.22 4.34 2.77
CA MET A 176 -8.79 4.48 2.53
C MET A 176 -8.42 4.19 1.06
N GLN A 177 -9.39 4.09 0.14
CA GLN A 177 -9.15 3.95 -1.31
C GLN A 177 -8.15 2.84 -1.67
N VAL A 178 -8.36 1.65 -1.09
CA VAL A 178 -7.43 0.51 -1.24
C VAL A 178 -7.72 -0.24 -2.53
N SER A 179 -6.67 -0.69 -3.21
CA SER A 179 -6.79 -1.59 -4.37
C SER A 179 -7.53 -2.88 -4.02
N ILE A 180 -8.54 -3.23 -4.83
CA ILE A 180 -9.31 -4.46 -4.68
C ILE A 180 -8.42 -5.69 -4.89
N ALA A 181 -7.53 -5.65 -5.88
CA ALA A 181 -6.58 -6.74 -6.13
C ALA A 181 -5.61 -6.93 -4.94
N PHE A 182 -5.18 -5.83 -4.32
CA PHE A 182 -4.38 -5.90 -3.10
C PHE A 182 -5.17 -6.56 -1.96
N ALA A 183 -6.41 -6.13 -1.73
CA ALA A 183 -7.25 -6.68 -0.67
C ALA A 183 -7.53 -8.18 -0.86
N GLU A 184 -7.84 -8.61 -2.09
CA GLU A 184 -8.07 -10.02 -2.43
C GLU A 184 -6.81 -10.87 -2.20
N ALA A 185 -5.63 -10.38 -2.61
CA ALA A 185 -4.36 -11.05 -2.37
C ALA A 185 -4.01 -11.16 -0.86
N HIS A 186 -4.59 -10.29 -0.03
CA HIS A 186 -4.29 -10.18 1.39
C HIS A 186 -5.49 -10.48 2.31
N ALA A 187 -6.51 -11.19 1.81
CA ALA A 187 -7.73 -11.51 2.56
C ALA A 187 -7.52 -12.52 3.71
N LYS A 188 -6.40 -13.23 3.72
CA LYS A 188 -6.10 -14.24 4.74
C LYS A 188 -5.97 -13.58 6.12
N GLY A 189 -6.78 -14.02 7.08
CA GLY A 189 -6.80 -13.48 8.43
C GLY A 189 -7.72 -12.26 8.61
N TYR A 190 -8.55 -11.95 7.61
CA TYR A 190 -9.61 -10.95 7.74
C TYR A 190 -10.54 -11.32 8.91
N PRO A 191 -10.76 -10.40 9.88
CA PRO A 191 -11.36 -10.79 11.15
C PRO A 191 -12.89 -10.68 11.20
N TRP A 192 -13.53 -10.17 10.14
CA TRP A 192 -14.98 -10.07 10.04
C TRP A 192 -15.54 -11.16 9.10
N PRO A 193 -16.80 -11.59 9.30
CA PRO A 193 -17.51 -12.38 8.31
C PRO A 193 -17.57 -11.64 6.98
N VAL A 194 -17.26 -12.34 5.89
CA VAL A 194 -17.33 -11.77 4.53
C VAL A 194 -18.77 -11.83 4.04
N ASP A 195 -19.37 -10.67 3.75
CA ASP A 195 -20.67 -10.56 3.10
C ASP A 195 -20.49 -10.48 1.58
N GLY A 196 -20.57 -11.63 0.91
CA GLY A 196 -20.41 -11.76 -0.54
C GLY A 196 -18.95 -11.92 -0.96
N SER A 197 -18.21 -10.82 -1.07
CA SER A 197 -16.83 -10.82 -1.61
C SER A 197 -15.92 -9.84 -0.90
N ILE A 198 -14.60 -10.07 -1.00
CA ILE A 198 -13.60 -9.14 -0.45
C ILE A 198 -13.69 -7.77 -1.12
N ARG A 199 -13.99 -7.72 -2.42
CA ARG A 199 -14.34 -6.47 -3.13
C ARG A 199 -15.41 -5.68 -2.39
N ARG A 200 -16.51 -6.33 -2.00
CA ARG A 200 -17.60 -5.68 -1.25
C ARG A 200 -17.15 -5.24 0.14
N GLU A 201 -16.38 -6.07 0.83
CA GLU A 201 -15.82 -5.75 2.14
C GLU A 201 -14.93 -4.50 2.10
N VAL A 202 -14.13 -4.29 1.04
CA VAL A 202 -13.29 -3.08 0.89
C VAL A 202 -14.11 -1.79 0.96
N PHE A 203 -15.35 -1.78 0.48
CA PHE A 203 -16.22 -0.59 0.55
C PHE A 203 -16.82 -0.33 1.93
N THR A 204 -16.75 -1.28 2.85
CA THR A 204 -17.16 -1.06 4.25
C THR A 204 -16.12 -0.22 4.99
N ARG A 205 -16.52 0.40 6.11
CA ARG A 205 -15.56 1.13 6.95
C ARG A 205 -14.48 0.19 7.50
N HIS A 206 -14.89 -0.94 8.08
CA HIS A 206 -13.97 -1.89 8.69
C HIS A 206 -13.02 -2.53 7.66
N GLY A 207 -13.51 -2.87 6.47
CA GLY A 207 -12.72 -3.54 5.44
C GLY A 207 -11.72 -2.59 4.81
N GLY A 208 -12.15 -1.37 4.44
CA GLY A 208 -11.24 -0.35 3.93
C GLY A 208 -10.18 0.06 4.96
N VAL A 209 -10.54 0.15 6.25
CA VAL A 209 -9.56 0.42 7.33
C VAL A 209 -8.58 -0.75 7.49
N TYR A 210 -9.05 -1.99 7.43
CA TYR A 210 -8.21 -3.17 7.58
C TYR A 210 -7.18 -3.29 6.46
N PHE A 211 -7.64 -3.34 5.21
CA PHE A 211 -6.76 -3.46 4.06
C PHE A 211 -5.91 -2.20 3.86
N GLY A 212 -6.44 -1.02 4.23
CA GLY A 212 -5.68 0.22 4.17
C GLY A 212 -4.58 0.29 5.23
N THR A 213 -4.85 -0.20 6.44
CA THR A 213 -3.82 -0.34 7.49
C THR A 213 -2.75 -1.32 7.04
N MET A 214 -3.13 -2.43 6.42
CA MET A 214 -2.17 -3.41 5.90
C MET A 214 -1.34 -2.86 4.74
N HIS A 215 -1.97 -2.17 3.78
CA HIS A 215 -1.26 -1.52 2.68
C HIS A 215 -0.30 -0.44 3.19
N LEU A 216 -0.67 0.28 4.25
CA LEU A 216 0.16 1.33 4.82
C LEU A 216 1.33 0.78 5.65
N LEU A 217 1.08 -0.18 6.54
CA LEU A 217 2.01 -0.59 7.60
C LEU A 217 2.47 -2.06 7.50
N GLY A 218 1.83 -2.86 6.66
CA GLY A 218 2.04 -4.32 6.55
C GLY A 218 3.31 -4.74 5.82
N TYR A 219 4.20 -3.80 5.49
CA TYR A 219 5.50 -4.08 4.90
C TYR A 219 6.63 -3.38 5.68
N PRO A 220 7.78 -4.05 5.88
CA PRO A 220 8.91 -3.46 6.59
C PRO A 220 9.59 -2.40 5.73
N THR A 221 9.97 -1.28 6.35
CA THR A 221 10.80 -0.24 5.73
C THR A 221 11.66 0.43 6.81
N ASP A 222 12.81 0.95 6.40
CA ASP A 222 13.76 1.70 7.22
C ASP A 222 13.74 3.21 6.89
N TYR A 223 12.63 3.69 6.31
CA TYR A 223 12.50 5.10 5.92
C TYR A 223 12.74 6.06 7.08
N SER A 224 13.49 7.13 6.80
CA SER A 224 13.83 8.12 7.83
C SER A 224 12.63 8.96 8.27
N LYS A 225 11.58 8.99 7.43
CA LYS A 225 10.35 9.76 7.67
C LYS A 225 9.12 8.98 7.21
N PRO A 226 7.98 9.05 7.93
CA PRO A 226 6.70 8.51 7.48
C PRO A 226 6.25 9.02 6.10
N LEU A 227 6.71 10.22 5.70
CA LEU A 227 6.45 10.83 4.40
C LEU A 227 6.63 9.87 3.22
N TYR A 228 7.69 9.05 3.22
CA TYR A 228 7.96 8.12 2.12
C TYR A 228 7.01 6.91 2.13
N ARG A 229 6.56 6.49 3.31
CA ARG A 229 5.48 5.49 3.43
C ARG A 229 4.15 6.03 2.92
N PHE A 230 3.86 7.32 3.10
CA PHE A 230 2.67 7.96 2.51
C PHE A 230 2.76 8.05 0.98
N ALA A 231 3.97 8.23 0.44
CA ALA A 231 4.17 8.17 -1.00
C ALA A 231 3.99 6.75 -1.54
N ASP A 232 4.57 5.73 -0.88
CA ASP A 232 4.38 4.32 -1.22
C ASP A 232 2.91 3.88 -1.12
N TYR A 233 2.14 4.43 -0.18
CA TYR A 233 0.70 4.16 -0.10
C TYR A 233 -0.01 4.43 -1.43
N ASN A 234 0.36 5.53 -2.08
CA ASN A 234 -0.21 5.95 -3.35
C ASN A 234 0.48 5.33 -4.58
N ALA A 235 1.78 5.08 -4.51
CA ALA A 235 2.61 4.64 -5.64
C ALA A 235 2.93 3.15 -5.66
N GLY A 236 2.59 2.40 -4.61
CA GLY A 236 2.96 1.00 -4.44
C GLY A 236 4.07 0.80 -3.41
N TRP A 237 4.13 -0.39 -2.83
CA TRP A 237 5.14 -0.74 -1.83
C TRP A 237 6.55 -0.54 -2.38
N TYR A 238 7.39 0.10 -1.57
CA TYR A 238 8.79 0.42 -1.88
C TYR A 238 9.02 1.41 -3.03
N ALA A 239 7.98 2.06 -3.57
CA ALA A 239 8.13 3.01 -4.66
C ALA A 239 9.14 4.14 -4.34
N SER A 240 9.14 4.67 -3.12
CA SER A 240 10.06 5.74 -2.70
C SER A 240 11.51 5.28 -2.66
N ARG A 241 11.75 4.06 -2.17
CA ARG A 241 13.06 3.40 -2.21
C ARG A 241 13.52 3.20 -3.66
N ASN A 242 12.63 2.67 -4.49
CA ASN A 242 12.93 2.31 -5.88
C ASN A 242 13.16 3.56 -6.75
N ALA A 243 12.44 4.64 -6.50
CA ALA A 243 12.68 5.93 -7.15
C ALA A 243 14.10 6.44 -6.85
N ALA A 244 14.58 6.29 -5.60
CA ALA A 244 15.95 6.64 -5.24
C ALA A 244 16.98 5.76 -5.94
N PHE A 245 16.68 4.48 -6.12
CA PHE A 245 17.51 3.58 -6.93
C PHE A 245 17.55 4.00 -8.41
N GLN A 246 16.42 4.33 -9.03
CA GLN A 246 16.37 4.87 -10.39
C GLN A 246 17.18 6.16 -10.53
N ALA A 247 17.20 7.02 -9.50
CA ALA A 247 18.04 8.22 -9.48
C ALA A 247 19.55 7.87 -9.44
N ALA A 248 19.94 6.85 -8.67
CA ALA A 248 21.30 6.35 -8.65
C ALA A 248 21.71 5.71 -9.99
N VAL A 249 20.84 4.92 -10.62
CA VAL A 249 21.03 4.37 -11.97
C VAL A 249 21.21 5.49 -12.98
N SER A 250 20.34 6.51 -12.94
CA SER A 250 20.44 7.67 -13.85
C SER A 250 21.79 8.37 -13.71
N ARG A 251 22.29 8.51 -12.47
CA ARG A 251 23.61 9.09 -12.22
C ARG A 251 24.76 8.22 -12.70
N ALA A 252 24.68 6.91 -12.48
CA ALA A 252 25.73 5.95 -12.85
C ALA A 252 25.87 5.76 -14.37
N THR A 253 24.76 5.92 -15.11
CA THR A 253 24.67 5.68 -16.56
C THR A 253 24.65 6.96 -17.39
N GLY A 254 24.19 8.08 -16.83
CA GLY A 254 23.88 9.31 -17.57
C GLY A 254 22.54 9.26 -18.32
N MET A 255 21.80 8.14 -18.23
CA MET A 255 20.49 7.99 -18.87
C MET A 255 19.39 8.63 -18.01
N LYS A 256 18.45 9.32 -18.64
CA LYS A 256 17.31 9.91 -17.94
C LYS A 256 16.23 8.84 -17.71
N LEU A 257 15.91 8.56 -16.45
CA LEU A 257 14.81 7.67 -16.07
C LEU A 257 13.62 8.45 -15.52
N ALA A 258 12.43 7.87 -15.66
CA ALA A 258 11.30 8.24 -14.81
C ALA A 258 11.60 7.75 -13.39
N LEU A 259 11.43 8.63 -12.40
CA LEU A 259 11.70 8.32 -11.00
C LEU A 259 10.38 7.90 -10.33
N ASP A 260 9.69 6.94 -10.92
CA ASP A 260 8.36 6.46 -10.54
C ASP A 260 8.39 5.27 -9.59
N GLY A 261 9.52 4.58 -9.46
CA GLY A 261 9.67 3.38 -8.63
C GLY A 261 9.53 2.07 -9.38
N ASP A 262 9.19 2.09 -10.67
CA ASP A 262 9.07 0.89 -11.50
C ASP A 262 10.44 0.42 -12.01
N LEU A 263 10.87 -0.73 -11.50
CA LEU A 263 12.18 -1.29 -11.83
C LEU A 263 12.15 -2.13 -13.11
N ILE A 264 11.00 -2.72 -13.41
CA ILE A 264 10.78 -3.61 -14.54
C ILE A 264 9.44 -3.30 -15.22
N GLN A 265 9.21 -3.90 -16.39
CA GLN A 265 7.87 -3.96 -16.97
C GLN A 265 7.12 -5.16 -16.39
N TYR A 266 6.28 -4.92 -15.38
CA TYR A 266 5.49 -5.98 -14.74
C TYR A 266 4.54 -6.67 -15.73
N GLY A 267 4.37 -7.99 -15.57
CA GLY A 267 3.55 -8.82 -16.46
C GLY A 267 4.14 -9.02 -17.86
N SER A 268 5.43 -8.74 -18.05
CA SER A 268 6.14 -8.85 -19.32
C SER A 268 7.57 -9.35 -19.12
N ASP A 269 8.05 -10.19 -20.04
CA ASP A 269 9.45 -10.61 -20.12
C ASP A 269 10.36 -9.55 -20.76
N LYS A 270 9.75 -8.46 -21.27
CA LYS A 270 10.51 -7.36 -21.87
C LYS A 270 11.15 -6.50 -20.78
N ALA A 271 12.38 -6.06 -21.06
CA ALA A 271 13.09 -5.15 -20.17
C ALA A 271 12.47 -3.75 -20.23
N GLY A 272 12.18 -3.18 -19.06
CA GLY A 272 11.77 -1.79 -18.91
C GLY A 272 12.96 -0.81 -19.03
N SER A 273 12.69 0.49 -19.03
CA SER A 273 13.73 1.53 -19.15
C SER A 273 14.78 1.47 -18.03
N THR A 274 14.34 1.25 -16.79
CA THR A 274 15.23 1.10 -15.63
C THR A 274 16.15 -0.10 -15.81
N GLU A 275 15.58 -1.27 -16.12
CA GLU A 275 16.34 -2.50 -16.36
C GLU A 275 17.35 -2.34 -17.51
N LEU A 276 16.94 -1.76 -18.65
CA LEU A 276 17.84 -1.49 -19.77
C LEU A 276 19.02 -0.61 -19.36
N ALA A 277 18.78 0.41 -18.53
CA ALA A 277 19.85 1.26 -18.01
C ALA A 277 20.79 0.48 -17.08
N VAL A 278 20.28 -0.35 -16.16
CA VAL A 278 21.12 -1.19 -15.28
C VAL A 278 21.95 -2.20 -16.09
N ARG A 279 21.38 -2.79 -17.15
CA ARG A 279 22.11 -3.71 -18.05
C ARG A 279 23.31 -3.04 -18.74
N THR A 280 23.32 -1.73 -18.94
CA THR A 280 24.52 -1.02 -19.44
C THR A 280 25.69 -1.03 -18.45
N LEU A 281 25.41 -1.25 -17.16
CA LEU A 281 26.39 -1.38 -16.10
C LEU A 281 26.89 -2.82 -15.91
N ALA A 282 26.30 -3.83 -16.57
CA ALA A 282 26.59 -5.26 -16.38
C ALA A 282 28.08 -5.59 -16.24
N LYS A 283 28.93 -5.11 -17.17
CA LYS A 283 30.39 -5.32 -17.12
C LYS A 283 31.07 -4.70 -15.91
N ARG A 284 30.56 -3.58 -15.40
CA ARG A 284 31.09 -2.90 -14.20
C ARG A 284 30.60 -3.54 -12.91
N LEU A 285 29.43 -4.16 -12.94
CA LEU A 285 28.84 -4.88 -11.82
C LEU A 285 29.31 -6.35 -11.75
N ASP A 286 29.95 -6.84 -12.82
CA ASP A 286 30.28 -8.26 -13.01
C ASP A 286 29.05 -9.17 -12.89
N MET A 287 27.95 -8.75 -13.55
CA MET A 287 26.66 -9.46 -13.52
C MET A 287 26.15 -9.70 -14.95
N SER A 288 25.49 -10.83 -15.16
CA SER A 288 24.72 -11.13 -16.36
C SER A 288 23.40 -10.36 -16.38
N ASN A 289 22.79 -10.26 -17.56
CA ASN A 289 21.45 -9.65 -17.69
C ASN A 289 20.37 -10.42 -16.92
N SER A 290 20.54 -11.74 -16.72
CA SER A 290 19.60 -12.56 -15.96
C SER A 290 19.69 -12.24 -14.47
N GLU A 291 20.89 -12.21 -13.90
CA GLU A 291 21.10 -11.85 -12.49
C GLU A 291 20.58 -10.43 -12.21
N ILE A 292 20.78 -9.50 -13.15
CA ILE A 292 20.20 -8.15 -13.05
C ILE A 292 18.67 -8.20 -13.01
N ARG A 293 18.03 -9.00 -13.87
CA ARG A 293 16.59 -9.14 -13.92
C ARG A 293 16.05 -9.75 -12.61
N ASP A 294 16.67 -10.83 -12.16
CA ASP A 294 16.26 -11.56 -10.94
C ASP A 294 16.32 -10.67 -9.69
N ASP A 295 17.31 -9.77 -9.62
CA ASP A 295 17.41 -8.76 -8.57
C ASP A 295 16.33 -7.68 -8.69
N LEU A 296 16.10 -7.14 -9.90
CA LEU A 296 15.10 -6.08 -10.11
C LEU A 296 13.65 -6.57 -9.91
N GLU A 297 13.38 -7.85 -10.14
CA GLU A 297 12.08 -8.49 -9.85
C GLU A 297 11.76 -8.50 -8.35
N GLN A 298 12.75 -8.34 -7.48
CA GLN A 298 12.54 -8.19 -6.04
C GLN A 298 12.11 -6.77 -5.66
N GLY A 299 11.93 -5.85 -6.62
CA GLY A 299 11.64 -4.43 -6.39
C GLY A 299 10.47 -4.12 -5.46
N GLU A 300 9.48 -5.02 -5.36
CA GLU A 300 8.33 -4.88 -4.45
C GLU A 300 8.53 -5.61 -3.10
N LYS A 301 9.74 -6.10 -2.83
CA LYS A 301 10.09 -6.85 -1.63
C LYS A 301 11.16 -6.13 -0.81
N ALA A 302 11.23 -6.47 0.48
CA ALA A 302 12.21 -5.90 1.40
C ALA A 302 13.65 -6.24 0.99
N GLU A 303 13.83 -7.46 0.45
CA GLU A 303 15.11 -8.08 0.12
C GLU A 303 15.85 -7.36 -1.01
N PHE A 304 15.17 -6.58 -1.85
CA PHE A 304 15.83 -5.82 -2.92
C PHE A 304 16.93 -4.89 -2.39
N SER A 305 16.75 -4.29 -1.21
CA SER A 305 17.80 -3.47 -0.56
C SER A 305 19.07 -4.27 -0.21
N ASN A 306 18.99 -5.60 -0.21
CA ASN A 306 20.08 -6.52 0.04
C ASN A 306 20.61 -7.19 -1.22
N SER A 307 20.01 -6.93 -2.39
CA SER A 307 20.46 -7.46 -3.68
C SER A 307 21.83 -6.91 -4.10
N ASP A 308 22.51 -7.63 -4.98
CA ASP A 308 23.82 -7.22 -5.46
C ASP A 308 23.70 -6.03 -6.41
N VAL A 309 22.68 -6.02 -7.29
CA VAL A 309 22.35 -4.85 -8.11
C VAL A 309 22.17 -3.61 -7.25
N TRP A 310 21.38 -3.67 -6.18
CA TRP A 310 21.15 -2.54 -5.29
C TRP A 310 22.45 -2.02 -4.69
N LYS A 311 23.21 -2.90 -4.03
CA LYS A 311 24.44 -2.53 -3.31
C LYS A 311 25.48 -1.95 -4.27
N GLN A 312 25.70 -2.59 -5.41
CA GLN A 312 26.75 -2.21 -6.35
C GLN A 312 26.41 -0.93 -7.12
N VAL A 313 25.17 -0.77 -7.61
CA VAL A 313 24.74 0.47 -8.28
C VAL A 313 24.89 1.66 -7.35
N PHE A 314 24.46 1.51 -6.09
CA PHE A 314 24.60 2.59 -5.13
C PHE A 314 26.04 2.87 -4.72
N ALA A 315 26.90 1.86 -4.57
CA ALA A 315 28.32 2.06 -4.34
C ALA A 315 28.98 2.85 -5.49
N LEU A 316 28.64 2.50 -6.73
CA LEU A 316 29.11 3.22 -7.92
C LEU A 316 28.61 4.66 -7.95
N ALA A 317 27.30 4.87 -7.75
CA ALA A 317 26.68 6.18 -7.81
C ALA A 317 27.15 7.11 -6.68
N ASP A 318 27.34 6.58 -5.47
CA ASP A 318 27.91 7.32 -4.34
C ASP A 318 29.35 7.76 -4.61
N LYS A 319 30.19 6.86 -5.16
CA LYS A 319 31.57 7.17 -5.56
C LYS A 319 31.60 8.29 -6.61
N MET A 320 30.71 8.24 -7.61
CA MET A 320 30.56 9.30 -8.61
C MET A 320 29.97 10.60 -8.06
N ALA A 321 29.30 10.55 -6.90
CA ALA A 321 28.77 11.72 -6.22
C ALA A 321 29.75 12.34 -5.21
N GLY A 322 30.78 11.61 -4.80
CA GLY A 322 31.65 12.00 -3.69
C GLY A 322 30.91 12.03 -2.34
N ARG A 323 29.70 11.48 -2.26
CA ARG A 323 28.85 11.45 -1.06
C ARG A 323 27.82 10.34 -1.17
N ARG A 324 27.28 9.92 -0.03
CA ARG A 324 26.12 9.01 0.01
C ARG A 324 24.89 9.68 -0.62
N LEU A 325 24.31 9.04 -1.62
CA LEU A 325 23.03 9.45 -2.21
C LEU A 325 21.86 9.03 -1.30
N PRO A 326 20.70 9.71 -1.38
CA PRO A 326 19.49 9.25 -0.70
C PRO A 326 19.12 7.82 -1.10
N ARG A 327 18.54 7.06 -0.18
CA ARG A 327 17.97 5.71 -0.41
C ARG A 327 16.45 5.69 -0.44
N GLU A 328 15.86 6.86 -0.37
CA GLU A 328 14.43 7.14 -0.36
C GLU A 328 14.22 8.49 -1.03
N MET A 329 13.16 8.63 -1.83
CA MET A 329 12.74 9.89 -2.40
C MET A 329 11.25 9.85 -2.76
N LEU A 330 10.62 11.01 -2.92
CA LEU A 330 9.25 11.07 -3.41
C LEU A 330 9.19 10.68 -4.89
N PRO A 331 8.38 9.69 -5.30
CA PRO A 331 8.22 9.32 -6.70
C PRO A 331 7.64 10.45 -7.54
N GLY A 332 8.14 10.57 -8.77
CA GLY A 332 7.76 11.58 -9.76
C GLY A 332 6.50 11.24 -10.55
N ILE A 333 5.49 10.65 -9.93
CA ILE A 333 4.26 10.18 -10.59
C ILE A 333 3.20 11.29 -10.62
N LYS A 334 2.55 11.46 -11.78
CA LYS A 334 1.34 12.26 -11.92
C LYS A 334 0.12 11.40 -11.61
N LEU A 335 -0.83 11.94 -10.85
CA LEU A 335 -2.07 11.23 -10.52
C LEU A 335 -3.09 11.47 -11.63
N GLU A 336 -3.64 10.39 -12.15
CA GLU A 336 -4.65 10.40 -13.22
C GLU A 336 -5.93 9.71 -12.75
N SER A 337 -7.07 10.36 -12.92
CA SER A 337 -8.40 9.79 -12.68
C SER A 337 -9.44 10.63 -13.42
N PRO A 338 -10.56 10.05 -13.88
CA PRO A 338 -11.69 10.83 -14.43
C PRO A 338 -12.20 11.93 -13.50
N LYS A 339 -11.94 11.81 -12.19
CA LYS A 339 -12.33 12.78 -11.15
C LYS A 339 -11.33 13.92 -10.95
N ILE A 340 -10.09 13.78 -11.43
CA ILE A 340 -9.00 14.73 -11.18
C ILE A 340 -8.95 15.78 -12.29
N THR A 341 -9.22 17.03 -11.92
CA THR A 341 -9.22 18.19 -12.83
C THR A 341 -7.95 19.04 -12.72
N ARG A 342 -6.99 18.67 -11.85
CA ARG A 342 -5.76 19.41 -11.57
C ARG A 342 -4.55 18.48 -11.68
N ASN A 343 -3.37 19.03 -11.98
CA ASN A 343 -2.12 18.27 -11.99
C ASN A 343 -1.70 17.91 -10.56
N LEU A 344 -2.14 16.76 -10.06
CA LEU A 344 -1.75 16.21 -8.75
C LEU A 344 -0.60 15.20 -8.92
N THR A 345 0.20 15.01 -7.88
CA THR A 345 1.36 14.08 -7.88
C THR A 345 1.40 13.26 -6.60
N THR A 346 2.14 12.15 -6.60
CA THR A 346 2.41 11.37 -5.37
C THR A 346 3.07 12.23 -4.30
N ALA A 347 3.97 13.14 -4.68
CA ALA A 347 4.57 14.10 -3.76
C ALA A 347 3.52 15.01 -3.10
N TRP A 348 2.54 15.52 -3.87
CA TRP A 348 1.44 16.30 -3.31
C TRP A 348 0.62 15.48 -2.31
N PHE A 349 0.27 14.24 -2.66
CA PHE A 349 -0.47 13.35 -1.77
C PHE A 349 0.28 13.11 -0.46
N ALA A 350 1.54 12.69 -0.55
CA ALA A 350 2.38 12.38 0.60
C ALA A 350 2.52 13.58 1.55
N GLN A 351 2.70 14.80 1.01
CA GLN A 351 2.76 16.03 1.81
C GLN A 351 1.44 16.39 2.49
N ARG A 352 0.30 16.14 1.82
CA ARG A 352 -1.02 16.35 2.41
C ARG A 352 -1.28 15.39 3.56
N VAL A 353 -0.93 14.11 3.38
CA VAL A 353 -1.01 13.11 4.45
C VAL A 353 -0.05 13.48 5.59
N ASP A 354 1.19 13.85 5.31
CA ASP A 354 2.15 14.25 6.34
C ASP A 354 1.64 15.44 7.14
N GLY A 355 1.05 16.46 6.51
CA GLY A 355 0.40 17.57 7.22
C GLY A 355 -0.69 17.11 8.20
N ARG A 356 -1.52 16.14 7.81
CA ARG A 356 -2.56 15.55 8.68
C ARG A 356 -1.95 14.68 9.79
N TYR A 357 -0.89 13.95 9.47
CA TYR A 357 -0.11 13.14 10.41
C TYR A 357 0.49 14.03 11.50
N GLN A 358 1.18 15.11 11.14
CA GLN A 358 1.74 16.07 12.11
C GLN A 358 0.66 16.71 12.99
N GLN A 359 -0.52 17.01 12.43
CA GLN A 359 -1.66 17.50 13.22
C GLN A 359 -2.19 16.44 14.18
N CYS A 360 -2.19 15.17 13.80
CA CYS A 360 -2.56 14.07 14.67
C CYS A 360 -1.56 13.88 15.81
N MET A 361 -0.25 13.91 15.52
CA MET A 361 0.80 13.79 16.54
C MET A 361 0.73 14.91 17.60
N LYS A 362 0.18 16.08 17.26
CA LYS A 362 -0.06 17.18 18.21
C LYS A 362 -1.24 16.93 19.18
N ARG A 363 -2.05 15.90 18.95
CA ARG A 363 -3.20 15.51 19.79
C ARG A 363 -2.89 14.36 20.75
N GLN A 364 -1.66 13.84 20.74
CA GLN A 364 -1.23 12.69 21.53
C GLN A 364 -1.22 12.95 23.04
#